data_AF-B9TMM1-F1
#
_entry.id   AF-B9TMM1-F1
#
_cell.length_a   1.000
_cell.length_b   1.000
_cell.length_c   1.000
_cell.angle_alpha   90.00
_cell.angle_beta   90.00
_cell.angle_gamma   90.00
#
_symmetry.space_group_name_H-M   'P 1'
#
loop_
_entity.id
_entity.type
_entity.pdbx_description
1 polymer ?
#
loop_
_entity_poly.entity_id
_entity_poly.type
_entity_poly.pdbx_seq_one_letter_code
_entity_poly.pdbx_strand_id
1 'polypeptide(L)'
;MFSSLADPTSRTRQGQRRPNKPSLNRLKPARPVMENWRLKVCLAVALLLSMQLLVTKRFAALALLRLPSTIAHELSHWVVALVLGCRPSGLSFVPKRQPDNSWRLGSVMFYPGTFSAGFVALAPLWVMGTASYWILWLRPVSPELGTEVLA
;
A
#
# COMPACT_ATOMS: atom_id res chain seq x y z
N MET A 1 44.48 -101.75 27.42
CA MET A 1 43.30 -101.20 26.71
C MET A 1 43.25 -99.71 27.00
N PHE A 2 42.90 -98.86 26.01
CA PHE A 2 43.12 -97.40 25.85
C PHE A 2 44.45 -97.06 25.13
N SER A 3 44.50 -97.02 23.79
CA SER A 3 44.02 -95.99 22.84
C SER A 3 44.80 -94.67 22.98
N SER A 4 45.91 -94.49 22.27
CA SER A 4 45.99 -93.92 20.90
C SER A 4 45.04 -92.74 20.70
N LEU A 5 45.55 -91.53 20.89
CA LEU A 5 44.87 -90.29 20.52
C LEU A 5 45.79 -89.46 19.62
N ALA A 6 45.27 -89.22 18.42
CA ALA A 6 45.89 -88.52 17.32
C ALA A 6 46.18 -87.05 17.64
N ASP A 7 47.29 -86.57 17.08
CA ASP A 7 47.71 -85.17 16.99
C ASP A 7 46.84 -84.42 15.97
N PRO A 8 46.03 -83.43 16.39
CA PRO A 8 45.25 -82.62 15.47
C PRO A 8 45.76 -81.18 15.54
N THR A 9 46.48 -80.71 14.53
CA THR A 9 46.34 -79.33 13.98
C THR A 9 47.38 -79.00 12.91
N SER A 10 47.22 -79.59 11.73
CA SER A 10 47.59 -78.95 10.47
C SER A 10 46.60 -77.81 10.18
N ARG A 11 46.84 -76.61 10.74
CA ARG A 11 46.11 -75.38 10.37
C ARG A 11 46.94 -74.53 9.42
N THR A 12 46.62 -74.69 8.14
CA THR A 12 46.71 -73.69 7.09
C THR A 12 46.34 -72.29 7.61
N ARG A 13 47.29 -71.35 7.56
CA ARG A 13 47.00 -69.91 7.61
C ARG A 13 47.54 -69.25 6.35
N GLN A 14 46.75 -69.44 5.27
CA GLN A 14 46.88 -68.69 4.04
C GLN A 14 46.86 -67.18 4.30
N GLY A 15 47.63 -66.48 3.49
CA GLY A 15 47.88 -65.05 3.55
C GLY A 15 46.63 -64.20 3.73
N GLN A 16 46.72 -63.32 4.71
CA GLN A 16 45.78 -62.26 5.02
C GLN A 16 45.77 -61.22 3.88
N ARG A 17 44.90 -61.42 2.87
CA ARG A 17 44.60 -60.37 1.86
C ARG A 17 43.93 -59.20 2.58
N ARG A 18 44.64 -58.07 2.69
CA ARG A 18 44.05 -56.80 3.16
C ARG A 18 42.98 -56.35 2.15
N PRO A 19 41.79 -55.89 2.59
CA PRO A 19 40.82 -55.31 1.69
C PRO A 19 41.36 -53.98 1.15
N ASN A 20 41.30 -53.83 -0.18
CA ASN A 20 41.70 -52.61 -0.88
C ASN A 20 40.73 -51.48 -0.51
N LYS A 21 41.20 -50.42 0.15
CA LYS A 21 40.36 -49.27 0.51
C LYS A 21 40.08 -48.48 -0.77
N PRO A 22 38.81 -48.23 -1.13
CA PRO A 22 38.50 -47.41 -2.29
C PRO A 22 39.05 -45.99 -2.06
N SER A 23 39.82 -45.50 -3.02
CA SER A 23 40.44 -44.17 -3.01
C SER A 23 39.39 -43.08 -2.87
N LEU A 24 39.37 -42.42 -1.70
CA LEU A 24 38.49 -41.30 -1.31
C LEU A 24 38.71 -39.99 -2.10
N ASN A 25 39.21 -40.05 -3.33
CA ASN A 25 39.66 -38.88 -4.09
C ASN A 25 38.74 -38.48 -5.25
N ARG A 26 37.43 -38.71 -5.16
CA ARG A 26 36.50 -38.22 -6.20
C ARG A 26 35.13 -37.79 -5.68
N LEU A 27 35.13 -36.88 -4.69
CA LEU A 27 33.99 -36.00 -4.50
C LEU A 27 34.50 -34.57 -4.72
N LYS A 28 34.37 -34.09 -5.97
CA LYS A 28 34.44 -32.65 -6.24
C LYS A 28 33.41 -32.01 -5.30
N PRO A 29 33.78 -31.09 -4.39
CA PRO A 29 32.77 -30.40 -3.60
C PRO A 29 31.86 -29.69 -4.60
N ALA A 30 30.58 -30.07 -4.62
CA ALA A 30 29.56 -29.31 -5.32
C ALA A 30 29.66 -27.90 -4.73
N ARG A 31 30.08 -26.92 -5.55
CA ARG A 31 30.17 -25.54 -5.10
C ARG A 31 28.76 -25.21 -4.59
N PRO A 32 28.60 -24.81 -3.31
CA PRO A 32 27.27 -24.50 -2.81
C PRO A 32 26.71 -23.40 -3.70
N VAL A 33 25.43 -23.52 -4.06
CA VAL A 33 24.65 -22.54 -4.82
C VAL A 33 24.44 -21.27 -3.95
N MET A 34 25.56 -20.66 -3.53
CA MET A 34 25.66 -19.40 -2.80
C MET A 34 25.90 -18.24 -3.76
N GLU A 35 25.77 -18.51 -5.07
CA GLU A 35 25.74 -17.53 -6.12
C GLU A 35 24.47 -16.67 -5.93
N ASN A 36 24.62 -15.35 -6.05
CA ASN A 36 23.53 -14.37 -6.16
C ASN A 36 22.90 -13.85 -4.85
N TRP A 37 23.33 -14.21 -3.64
CA TRP A 37 22.63 -13.72 -2.42
C TRP A 37 22.64 -12.19 -2.31
N ARG A 38 23.77 -11.56 -2.65
CA ARG A 38 23.91 -10.11 -2.73
C ARG A 38 22.97 -9.50 -3.76
N LEU A 39 22.88 -10.11 -4.95
CA LEU A 39 21.98 -9.67 -6.01
C LEU A 39 20.52 -9.77 -5.59
N LYS A 40 20.12 -10.86 -4.92
CA LYS A 40 18.76 -11.06 -4.39
C LYS A 40 18.40 -9.99 -3.35
N VAL A 41 19.34 -9.65 -2.45
CA VAL A 41 19.14 -8.58 -1.47
C VAL A 41 19.00 -7.22 -2.15
N CYS A 42 19.89 -6.88 -3.09
CA CYS A 42 19.80 -5.62 -3.84
C CYS A 42 18.48 -5.49 -4.60
N LEU A 43 18.02 -6.58 -5.25
CA LEU A 43 16.73 -6.60 -5.96
C LEU A 43 15.54 -6.43 -5.00
N ALA A 44 15.56 -7.09 -3.83
CA ALA A 44 14.50 -6.95 -2.84
C ALA A 44 14.41 -5.51 -2.30
N VAL A 45 15.56 -4.88 -2.02
CA VAL A 45 15.62 -3.47 -1.58
C VAL A 45 15.15 -2.52 -2.69
N ALA A 46 15.58 -2.72 -3.93
CA ALA A 46 15.14 -1.92 -5.06
C ALA A 46 13.63 -2.07 -5.33
N LEU A 47 13.09 -3.28 -5.17
CA LEU A 47 11.66 -3.56 -5.28
C LEU A 47 10.87 -2.86 -4.17
N LEU A 48 11.32 -2.93 -2.91
CA LEU A 48 10.68 -2.23 -1.79
C LEU A 48 10.71 -0.70 -1.98
N LEU A 49 11.84 -0.13 -2.40
CA LEU A 49 11.97 1.30 -2.69
C LEU A 49 11.07 1.74 -3.84
N SER A 50 11.05 0.99 -4.95
CA SER A 50 10.19 1.31 -6.09
C SER A 50 8.70 1.20 -5.73
N MET A 51 8.31 0.18 -4.97
CA MET A 51 6.95 0.05 -4.44
C MET A 51 6.58 1.22 -3.54
N GLN A 52 7.46 1.61 -2.61
CA GLN A 52 7.25 2.74 -1.71
C GLN A 52 7.05 4.04 -2.52
N LEU A 53 7.93 4.31 -3.49
CA LEU A 53 7.85 5.49 -4.35
C LEU A 53 6.58 5.50 -5.20
N LEU A 54 6.17 4.36 -5.76
CA LEU A 54 4.94 4.24 -6.54
C LEU A 54 3.69 4.51 -5.69
N VAL A 55 3.65 3.95 -4.47
CA VAL A 55 2.54 4.18 -3.53
C VAL A 55 2.50 5.66 -3.11
N THR A 56 3.63 6.25 -2.73
CA THR A 56 3.68 7.67 -2.32
C THR A 56 3.30 8.62 -3.46
N LYS A 57 3.79 8.37 -4.69
CA LYS A 57 3.42 9.17 -5.87
C LYS A 57 1.94 9.05 -6.21
N ARG A 58 1.36 7.84 -6.11
CA ARG A 58 -0.08 7.63 -6.32
C ARG A 58 -0.91 8.32 -5.25
N PHE A 59 -0.51 8.26 -3.98
CA PHE A 59 -1.18 9.01 -2.91
C PHE A 59 -1.08 10.51 -3.10
N ALA A 60 0.08 11.04 -3.50
CA ALA A 60 0.25 12.46 -3.80
C ALA A 60 -0.63 12.90 -4.99
N ALA A 61 -0.69 12.10 -6.06
CA ALA A 61 -1.56 12.37 -7.20
C ALA A 61 -3.05 12.35 -6.81
N LEU A 62 -3.48 11.35 -6.03
CA LEU A 62 -4.85 11.28 -5.52
C LEU A 62 -5.18 12.44 -4.58
N ALA A 63 -4.22 12.88 -3.76
CA ALA A 63 -4.38 14.05 -2.90
C ALA A 63 -4.57 15.33 -3.75
N LEU A 64 -3.72 15.54 -4.77
CA LEU A 64 -3.82 16.68 -5.69
C LEU A 64 -5.15 16.70 -6.46
N LEU A 65 -5.63 15.55 -6.93
CA LEU A 65 -6.94 15.41 -7.56
C LEU A 65 -8.11 15.71 -6.62
N ARG A 66 -7.94 15.47 -5.31
CA ARG A 66 -8.94 15.77 -4.26
C ARG A 66 -8.78 17.15 -3.63
N LEU A 67 -7.70 17.87 -3.89
CA LEU A 67 -7.53 19.24 -3.41
C LEU A 67 -8.64 20.18 -3.89
N PRO A 68 -9.03 20.23 -5.18
CA PRO A 68 -10.08 21.16 -5.61
C PRO A 68 -11.41 20.91 -4.90
N SER A 69 -11.77 19.64 -4.66
CA SER A 69 -13.00 19.33 -3.91
C SER A 69 -12.90 19.70 -2.43
N THR A 70 -11.74 19.48 -1.80
CA THR A 70 -11.50 19.85 -0.40
C THR A 70 -11.51 21.36 -0.22
N ILE A 71 -10.89 22.10 -1.14
CA ILE A 71 -10.89 23.57 -1.17
C ILE A 71 -12.31 24.09 -1.31
N ALA A 72 -13.11 23.55 -2.25
CA ALA A 72 -14.50 23.95 -2.42
C ALA A 72 -15.36 23.64 -1.18
N HIS A 73 -15.14 22.50 -0.54
CA HIS A 73 -15.83 22.10 0.69
C HIS A 73 -15.57 23.10 1.82
N GLU A 74 -14.30 23.43 2.06
CA GLU A 74 -13.92 24.38 3.12
C GLU A 74 -14.34 25.81 2.80
N LEU A 75 -14.23 26.25 1.54
CA LEU A 75 -14.74 27.55 1.11
C LEU A 75 -16.24 27.67 1.32
N SER A 76 -17.02 26.60 1.11
CA SER A 76 -18.48 26.65 1.34
C SER A 76 -18.81 27.01 2.80
N HIS A 77 -18.13 26.36 3.76
CA HIS A 77 -18.29 26.68 5.18
C HIS A 77 -17.87 28.11 5.48
N TRP A 78 -16.77 28.58 4.89
CA TRP A 78 -16.27 29.94 5.09
C TRP A 78 -17.24 31.01 4.54
N VAL A 79 -17.73 30.84 3.31
CA VAL A 79 -18.68 31.76 2.67
C VAL A 79 -19.99 31.81 3.44
N VAL A 80 -20.56 30.66 3.80
CA VAL A 80 -21.82 30.61 4.55
C VAL A 80 -21.64 31.16 5.97
N ALA A 81 -20.51 30.90 6.61
CA ALA A 81 -20.18 31.51 7.91
C ALA A 81 -20.11 33.05 7.80
N LEU A 82 -19.47 33.60 6.75
CA LEU A 82 -19.43 35.04 6.51
C LEU A 82 -20.81 35.65 6.29
N VAL A 83 -21.64 35.01 5.44
CA VAL A 83 -23.01 35.48 5.15
C VAL A 83 -23.87 35.50 6.41
N LEU A 84 -23.67 34.52 7.31
CA LEU A 84 -24.35 34.44 8.60
C LEU A 84 -23.72 35.33 9.68
N GLY A 85 -22.66 36.09 9.37
CA GLY A 85 -21.95 36.94 10.33
C GLY A 85 -21.11 36.19 11.37
N CYS A 86 -20.91 34.88 11.19
CA CYS A 86 -20.00 34.09 12.02
C CYS A 86 -18.56 34.49 11.68
N ARG A 87 -17.82 35.08 12.61
CA ARG A 87 -16.45 35.57 12.41
C ARG A 87 -15.51 34.39 12.09
N PRO A 88 -15.07 34.19 10.84
CA PRO A 88 -14.17 33.08 10.51
C PRO A 88 -12.76 33.47 10.94
N SER A 89 -12.11 32.63 11.72
CA SER A 89 -10.79 32.91 12.33
C SER A 89 -9.64 32.20 11.61
N GLY A 90 -9.90 31.21 10.74
CA GLY A 90 -8.86 30.57 9.95
C GLY A 90 -9.37 29.58 8.92
N LEU A 91 -8.63 29.49 7.80
CA LEU A 91 -8.85 28.57 6.67
C LEU A 91 -7.51 27.90 6.36
N SER A 92 -7.46 26.56 6.35
CA SER A 92 -6.21 25.82 6.16
C SER A 92 -6.43 24.63 5.23
N PHE A 93 -5.88 24.71 4.03
CA PHE A 93 -5.94 23.66 3.01
C PHE A 93 -4.73 22.70 3.02
N VAL A 94 -3.83 22.84 4.00
CA VAL A 94 -2.60 22.05 4.08
C VAL A 94 -2.89 20.75 4.82
N PRO A 95 -2.68 19.58 4.18
CA PRO A 95 -2.89 18.30 4.84
C PRO A 95 -1.91 18.15 5.99
N LYS A 96 -2.45 18.02 7.21
CA LYS A 96 -1.67 17.81 8.43
C LYS A 96 -1.95 16.42 8.98
N ARG A 97 -0.87 15.69 9.27
CA ARG A 97 -0.96 14.41 9.97
C ARG A 97 -1.20 14.68 11.45
N GLN A 98 -2.27 14.11 11.99
CA GLN A 98 -2.64 14.26 13.38
C GLN A 98 -1.94 13.20 14.26
N PRO A 99 -1.82 13.43 15.58
CA PRO A 99 -1.17 12.52 16.52
C PRO A 99 -1.80 11.11 16.57
N ASP A 100 -3.09 11.01 16.24
CA ASP A 100 -3.89 9.79 16.19
C ASP A 100 -3.74 8.99 14.89
N ASN A 101 -2.75 9.35 14.06
CA ASN A 101 -2.49 8.77 12.74
C ASN A 101 -3.60 9.05 11.70
N SER A 102 -4.55 9.94 11.99
CA SER A 102 -5.51 10.43 11.00
C SER A 102 -4.93 11.58 10.16
N TRP A 103 -5.47 11.76 8.96
CA TRP A 103 -5.10 12.86 8.07
C TRP A 103 -6.21 13.90 8.04
N ARG A 104 -5.89 15.12 8.49
CA ARG A 104 -6.76 16.28 8.30
C ARG A 104 -6.35 16.94 6.99
N LEU A 105 -7.19 16.84 5.96
CA LEU A 105 -6.88 17.42 4.65
C LEU A 105 -7.01 18.96 4.65
N GLY A 106 -7.92 19.49 5.46
CA GLY A 106 -7.96 20.89 5.82
C GLY A 106 -9.02 21.21 6.86
N SER A 107 -9.18 22.50 7.19
CA SER A 107 -10.07 22.95 8.26
C SER A 107 -10.43 24.43 8.18
N VAL A 108 -11.69 24.72 8.54
CA VAL A 108 -12.20 26.07 8.78
C VAL A 108 -12.50 26.24 10.26
N MET A 109 -12.03 27.34 10.85
CA MET A 109 -12.37 27.74 12.21
C MET A 109 -13.30 28.95 12.17
N PHE A 110 -14.38 28.87 12.95
CA PHE A 110 -15.36 29.95 13.08
C PHE A 110 -16.01 29.87 14.47
N TYR A 111 -16.61 30.98 14.89
CA TYR A 111 -17.40 31.06 16.12
C TYR A 111 -18.89 31.16 15.77
N PRO A 112 -19.64 30.04 15.80
CA PRO A 112 -21.05 30.07 15.44
C PRO A 112 -21.96 30.36 16.64
N GLY A 113 -23.08 31.03 16.38
CA GLY A 113 -24.28 30.91 17.21
C GLY A 113 -25.04 29.60 16.91
N THR A 114 -25.97 29.21 17.79
CA THR A 114 -26.67 27.91 17.75
C THR A 114 -27.37 27.61 16.42
N PHE A 115 -28.10 28.58 15.85
CA PHE A 115 -28.78 28.42 14.57
C PHE A 115 -27.81 28.49 13.38
N SER A 116 -26.88 29.42 13.41
CA SER A 116 -25.88 29.59 12.36
C SER A 116 -24.96 28.37 12.23
N ALA A 117 -24.69 27.63 13.31
CA ALA A 117 -23.91 26.39 13.27
C ALA A 117 -24.54 25.36 12.34
N GLY A 118 -25.87 25.19 12.39
CA GLY A 118 -26.60 24.25 11.54
C GLY A 118 -26.51 24.61 10.06
N PHE A 119 -26.72 25.88 9.72
CA PHE A 119 -26.60 26.35 8.33
C PHE A 119 -25.17 26.25 7.80
N VAL A 120 -24.17 26.59 8.63
CA VAL A 120 -22.77 26.41 8.25
C VAL A 120 -22.46 24.93 8.04
N ALA A 121 -22.95 24.02 8.88
CA ALA A 121 -22.73 22.59 8.70
C ALA A 121 -23.33 22.06 7.37
N LEU A 122 -24.46 22.63 6.93
CA LEU A 122 -25.10 22.27 5.66
C LEU A 122 -24.48 22.97 4.44
N ALA A 123 -23.59 23.95 4.62
CA ALA A 123 -23.03 24.80 3.55
C ALA A 123 -22.56 24.04 2.30
N PRO A 124 -21.85 22.90 2.39
CA PRO A 124 -21.40 22.15 1.21
C PRO A 124 -22.58 21.63 0.36
N LEU A 125 -23.71 21.28 0.98
CA LEU A 125 -24.90 20.82 0.27
C LEU A 125 -25.58 21.96 -0.49
N TRP A 126 -25.60 23.16 0.08
CA TRP A 126 -26.11 24.35 -0.61
C TRP A 126 -25.30 24.67 -1.86
N VAL A 127 -23.97 24.63 -1.75
CA VAL A 127 -23.07 24.85 -2.89
C VAL A 127 -23.25 23.75 -3.94
N MET A 128 -23.40 22.49 -3.53
CA MET A 128 -23.64 21.39 -4.46
C MET A 128 -24.98 21.52 -5.20
N GLY A 129 -26.05 21.88 -4.49
CA GLY A 129 -27.37 22.08 -5.08
C GLY A 129 -27.42 23.25 -6.05
N THR A 130 -26.86 24.40 -5.66
CA THR A 130 -26.79 25.60 -6.52
C THR A 130 -25.91 25.39 -7.75
N ALA A 131 -24.77 24.71 -7.61
CA ALA A 131 -23.92 24.36 -8.75
C ALA A 131 -24.64 23.41 -9.73
N SER A 132 -25.33 22.39 -9.21
CA SER A 132 -26.10 21.44 -10.04
C SER A 132 -27.22 22.14 -10.79
N TYR A 133 -27.96 23.03 -10.12
CA TYR A 133 -28.98 23.85 -10.76
C TYR A 133 -28.40 24.71 -11.88
N TRP A 134 -27.28 25.39 -11.63
CA TRP A 134 -26.63 26.26 -12.61
C TRP A 134 -26.14 25.49 -13.84
N ILE A 135 -25.56 24.29 -13.65
CA ILE A 135 -25.12 23.42 -14.75
C ILE A 135 -26.30 22.97 -15.60
N LEU A 136 -27.41 22.58 -14.97
CA LEU A 136 -28.62 22.20 -15.70
C LEU A 136 -29.25 23.38 -16.44
N TRP A 137 -29.17 24.58 -15.88
CA TRP A 137 -29.68 25.80 -16.49
C TRP A 137 -28.84 26.29 -17.68
N LEU A 138 -27.52 26.11 -17.61
CA LEU A 138 -26.60 26.43 -18.71
C LEU A 138 -26.54 25.35 -19.80
N ARG A 139 -27.13 24.17 -19.57
CA ARG A 139 -27.13 23.09 -20.57
C ARG A 139 -27.99 23.54 -21.76
N PRO A 140 -27.42 23.64 -22.98
CA PRO A 140 -28.23 23.89 -24.16
C PRO A 140 -29.26 22.77 -24.29
N VAL A 141 -30.54 23.13 -24.39
CA VAL A 141 -31.63 22.19 -24.65
C VAL A 141 -31.37 21.60 -26.05
N SER A 142 -30.81 20.40 -26.11
CA SER A 142 -30.68 19.64 -27.35
C SER A 142 -32.08 19.19 -27.78
N PRO A 143 -32.61 19.62 -28.94
CA PRO A 143 -33.95 19.25 -29.40
C PRO A 143 -34.12 17.73 -29.61
N GLU A 144 -33.01 17.01 -29.77
CA GLU A 144 -32.95 15.57 -30.07
C GLU A 144 -33.48 14.68 -28.94
N LEU A 145 -33.56 15.16 -27.68
CA LEU A 145 -34.10 14.37 -26.57
C LEU A 145 -35.65 14.27 -26.60
N GLY A 146 -36.34 15.17 -27.29
CA GLY A 146 -37.80 15.21 -27.32
C GLY A 146 -38.43 14.26 -28.34
N THR A 147 -37.72 13.96 -29.44
CA THR A 147 -38.22 13.14 -30.54
C THR A 147 -38.10 11.63 -30.26
N GLU A 148 -37.12 11.21 -29.45
CA GLU A 148 -36.92 9.79 -29.07
C GLU A 148 -37.90 9.31 -27.98
N VAL A 149 -38.46 10.23 -27.17
CA VAL A 149 -39.41 9.90 -26.09
C VAL A 149 -40.87 9.92 -26.58
N LEU A 150 -41.12 10.50 -27.75
CA LEU A 150 -42.45 10.65 -28.37
C LEU A 150 -42.63 9.79 -29.63
N ALA A 151 -41.65 8.97 -30.00
CA ALA A 151 -41.72 7.94 -31.04
C ALA A 151 -41.98 6.55 -30.41
#